data_AF-A0A7I9VRQ4-F1
#
_entry.id   AF-A0A7I9VRQ4-F1
#
_cell.length_a   1.000
_cell.length_b   1.000
_cell.length_c   1.000
_cell.angle_alpha   90.00
_cell.angle_beta   90.00
_cell.angle_gamma   90.00
#
_symmetry.space_group_name_H-M   'P 1'
#
loop_
_entity.id
_entity.type
_entity.pdbx_description
1 polymer ?
#
loop_
_entity_poly.entity_id
_entity_poly.type
_entity_poly.pdbx_seq_one_letter_code
_entity_poly.pdbx_strand_id
1 'polypeptide(L)'
;MPAAMAPLLLALQILLATSGQPGGAEHLLAGAQAFREGRYEAALVEFRVAQRLGAKEAAGYAAASLVKLGRAEEAVEVFAAADAAGDDAVLGYYRAIACHDARLYLCADRLLGEVGERAGPRIAEQARRTRAALAAELAREPARASIDWYLGRCAERRADRRPALAGAYCDEAVGLATRRGDRYHLAEAAAERAALTSPPPSGAR
;
A
#
# COMPACT_ATOMS: atom_id res chain seq x y z
N MET A 1 -18.00 32.86 -34.60
CA MET A 1 -18.38 32.74 -33.18
C MET A 1 -17.42 31.79 -32.50
N PRO A 2 -16.78 32.18 -31.38
CA PRO A 2 -15.68 31.45 -30.76
C PRO A 2 -16.13 30.43 -29.70
N ALA A 3 -15.20 29.51 -29.40
CA ALA A 3 -14.92 28.84 -28.13
C ALA A 3 -16.01 28.02 -27.40
N ALA A 4 -15.73 26.73 -27.21
CA ALA A 4 -15.83 26.06 -25.89
C ALA A 4 -15.26 24.62 -25.95
N MET A 5 -13.92 24.49 -25.92
CA MET A 5 -13.26 23.20 -25.69
C MET A 5 -11.98 23.43 -24.87
N ALA A 6 -12.11 24.08 -23.70
CA ALA A 6 -10.96 24.43 -22.87
C ALA A 6 -11.25 24.66 -21.36
N PRO A 7 -11.80 23.70 -20.58
CA PRO A 7 -11.67 23.80 -19.13
C PRO A 7 -10.79 22.71 -18.50
N LEU A 8 -10.62 21.54 -19.14
CA LEU A 8 -9.90 20.43 -18.51
C LEU A 8 -8.37 20.50 -18.65
N LEU A 9 -7.89 21.25 -19.65
CA LEU A 9 -6.45 21.46 -19.89
C LEU A 9 -5.84 22.54 -18.99
N LEU A 10 -6.66 23.37 -18.32
CA LEU A 10 -6.17 24.51 -17.54
C LEU A 10 -5.95 24.19 -16.05
N ALA A 11 -6.62 23.16 -15.51
CA ALA A 11 -6.50 22.81 -14.09
C ALA A 11 -5.17 22.13 -13.74
N LEU A 12 -4.46 21.54 -14.72
CA LEU A 12 -3.20 20.83 -14.48
C LEU A 12 -1.95 21.70 -14.73
N GLN A 13 -2.06 22.84 -15.41
CA GLN A 13 -0.89 23.69 -15.72
C GLN A 13 -0.53 24.68 -14.61
N ILE A 14 -1.44 24.98 -13.68
CA ILE A 14 -1.25 26.08 -12.71
C ILE A 14 -0.61 25.60 -11.39
N LEU A 15 -0.42 24.29 -11.18
CA LEU A 15 0.14 23.75 -9.92
C LEU A 15 1.62 23.31 -9.96
N LEU A 16 2.39 23.67 -10.99
CA LEU A 16 3.76 23.17 -11.21
C LEU A 16 4.87 24.20 -10.92
N ALA A 17 4.65 25.09 -9.95
CA ALA A 17 5.70 25.98 -9.43
C ALA A 17 6.26 25.47 -8.08
N THR A 18 6.42 24.16 -7.94
CA THR A 18 7.13 23.58 -6.80
C THR A 18 8.35 22.85 -7.31
N SER A 19 9.50 23.28 -6.79
CA SER A 19 10.88 22.80 -6.93
C SER A 19 11.08 21.29 -7.17
N GLY A 20 10.66 20.79 -8.33
CA GLY A 20 11.07 19.51 -8.90
C GLY A 20 12.19 19.76 -9.90
N GLN A 21 13.24 18.93 -9.88
CA GLN A 21 14.20 18.90 -10.99
C GLN A 21 13.42 18.65 -12.28
N PRO A 22 13.69 19.40 -13.38
CA PRO A 22 12.82 19.43 -14.56
C PRO A 22 12.51 18.06 -15.18
N GLY A 23 13.34 17.02 -14.96
CA GLY A 23 13.08 15.66 -15.44
C GLY A 23 12.07 14.83 -14.63
N GLY A 24 11.77 15.17 -13.37
CA GLY A 24 10.90 14.35 -12.52
C GLY A 24 9.47 14.23 -13.04
N ALA A 25 8.91 15.34 -13.53
CA ALA A 25 7.56 15.39 -14.08
C ALA A 25 7.44 14.64 -15.42
N GLU A 26 8.49 14.68 -16.26
CA GLU A 26 8.52 13.95 -17.54
C GLU A 26 8.48 12.44 -17.30
N HIS A 27 9.31 11.93 -16.40
CA HIS A 27 9.31 10.52 -16.01
C HIS A 27 7.99 10.10 -15.34
N LEU A 28 7.36 10.98 -14.55
CA LEU A 28 6.03 10.69 -13.97
C LEU A 28 4.97 10.50 -15.07
N LEU A 29 4.94 11.37 -16.08
CA LEU A 29 4.01 11.27 -17.21
C LEU A 29 4.28 10.04 -18.09
N ALA A 30 5.55 9.77 -18.38
CA ALA A 30 5.96 8.57 -19.12
C ALA A 30 5.54 7.28 -18.40
N GLY A 31 5.73 7.24 -17.08
CA GLY A 31 5.27 6.13 -16.24
C GLY A 31 3.75 5.96 -16.26
N ALA A 32 3.00 7.07 -16.14
CA ALA A 32 1.53 7.04 -16.20
C ALA A 32 1.01 6.56 -17.56
N GLN A 33 1.67 6.96 -18.66
CA GLN A 33 1.35 6.46 -19.98
C GLN A 33 1.62 4.95 -20.09
N ALA A 34 2.82 4.50 -19.72
CA ALA A 34 3.17 3.08 -19.74
C ALA A 34 2.21 2.23 -18.88
N PHE A 35 1.80 2.74 -17.72
CA PHE A 35 0.84 2.06 -16.83
C PHE A 35 -0.53 1.89 -17.51
N ARG A 36 -1.05 2.93 -18.16
CA ARG A 36 -2.33 2.87 -18.89
C ARG A 36 -2.28 1.89 -20.06
N GLU A 37 -1.12 1.76 -20.70
CA GLU A 37 -0.87 0.81 -21.80
C GLU A 37 -0.61 -0.62 -21.32
N GLY A 38 -0.61 -0.87 -20.00
CA GLY A 38 -0.35 -2.19 -19.43
C GLY A 38 1.13 -2.59 -19.41
N ARG A 39 2.06 -1.69 -19.72
CA ARG A 39 3.51 -1.91 -19.69
C ARG A 39 4.06 -1.64 -18.29
N TYR A 40 3.69 -2.49 -17.33
CA TYR A 40 3.88 -2.23 -15.90
C TYR A 40 5.36 -2.22 -15.46
N GLU A 41 6.23 -3.02 -16.07
CA GLU A 41 7.67 -2.98 -15.81
C GLU A 41 8.28 -1.65 -16.24
N ALA A 42 7.92 -1.17 -17.44
CA ALA A 42 8.35 0.13 -17.93
C ALA A 42 7.83 1.26 -17.03
N ALA A 43 6.54 1.20 -16.67
CA ALA A 43 5.94 2.16 -15.74
C ALA A 43 6.69 2.22 -14.40
N LEU A 44 7.02 1.05 -13.83
CA LEU A 44 7.78 0.96 -12.59
C LEU A 44 9.15 1.63 -12.70
N VAL A 45 9.87 1.43 -13.82
CA VAL A 45 11.17 2.08 -14.05
C VAL A 45 11.01 3.59 -14.06
N GLU A 46 10.07 4.10 -14.86
CA GLU A 46 9.81 5.53 -14.99
C GLU A 46 9.43 6.18 -13.65
N PHE A 47 8.50 5.58 -12.90
CA PHE A 47 8.12 6.10 -11.58
C PHE A 47 9.27 6.09 -10.57
N ARG A 48 10.15 5.07 -10.60
CA ARG A 48 11.35 5.03 -9.75
C ARG A 48 12.36 6.11 -10.14
N VAL A 49 12.49 6.43 -11.43
CA VAL A 49 13.33 7.55 -11.89
C VAL A 49 12.73 8.87 -11.41
N ALA A 50 11.43 9.09 -11.62
CA ALA A 50 10.72 10.28 -11.16
C ALA A 50 10.88 10.49 -9.64
N GLN A 51 10.74 9.43 -8.85
CA GLN A 51 10.96 9.47 -7.40
C GLN A 51 12.38 9.91 -7.03
N ARG A 52 13.41 9.35 -7.70
CA ARG A 52 14.82 9.76 -7.48
C ARG A 52 15.08 11.22 -7.86
N LEU A 53 14.31 11.76 -8.80
CA LEU A 53 14.36 13.17 -9.22
C LEU A 53 13.49 14.09 -8.36
N GLY A 54 12.85 13.57 -7.31
CA GLY A 54 12.13 14.34 -6.30
C GLY A 54 10.60 14.38 -6.46
N ALA A 55 10.03 13.70 -7.45
CA ALA A 55 8.57 13.56 -7.57
C ALA A 55 8.06 12.54 -6.53
N LYS A 56 7.73 13.01 -5.33
CA LYS A 56 7.36 12.16 -4.19
C LYS A 56 6.11 11.32 -4.47
N GLU A 57 5.15 11.89 -5.19
CA GLU A 57 3.91 11.23 -5.61
C GLU A 57 4.15 9.99 -6.49
N ALA A 58 5.30 9.91 -7.17
CA ALA A 58 5.65 8.76 -8.00
C ALA A 58 5.77 7.45 -7.19
N ALA A 59 6.05 7.53 -5.89
CA ALA A 59 6.17 6.35 -5.03
C ALA A 59 4.87 5.52 -4.99
N GLY A 60 3.71 6.18 -4.90
CA GLY A 60 2.40 5.51 -4.90
C GLY A 60 2.12 4.78 -6.22
N TYR A 61 2.47 5.40 -7.35
CA TYR A 61 2.32 4.78 -8.66
C TYR A 61 3.34 3.67 -8.95
N ALA A 62 4.56 3.78 -8.42
CA ALA A 62 5.52 2.68 -8.42
C ALA A 62 4.97 1.47 -7.63
N ALA A 63 4.37 1.71 -6.47
CA ALA A 63 3.72 0.64 -5.69
C ALA A 63 2.53 0.02 -6.43
N ALA A 64 1.66 0.83 -7.05
CA ALA A 64 0.57 0.32 -7.90
C ALA A 64 1.08 -0.54 -9.07
N SER A 65 2.21 -0.16 -9.67
CA SER A 65 2.86 -0.98 -10.71
C SER A 65 3.35 -2.32 -10.17
N LEU A 66 3.92 -2.34 -8.96
CA LEU A 66 4.30 -3.58 -8.28
C LEU A 66 3.09 -4.50 -8.02
N VAL A 67 1.92 -3.95 -7.68
CA VAL A 67 0.68 -4.75 -7.55
C VAL A 67 0.33 -5.41 -8.88
N LYS A 68 0.34 -4.64 -9.98
CA LYS A 68 0.05 -5.20 -11.32
C LYS A 68 1.05 -6.27 -11.77
N LEU A 69 2.26 -6.25 -11.22
CA LEU A 69 3.31 -7.24 -11.45
C LEU A 69 3.25 -8.44 -10.48
N GLY A 70 2.27 -8.50 -9.58
CA GLY A 70 2.16 -9.57 -8.57
C GLY A 70 3.23 -9.51 -7.47
N ARG A 71 3.90 -8.37 -7.31
CA ARG A 71 4.98 -8.15 -6.32
C ARG A 71 4.43 -7.52 -5.05
N ALA A 72 3.45 -8.20 -4.46
CA ALA A 72 2.59 -7.65 -3.40
C ALA A 72 3.36 -7.18 -2.15
N GLU A 73 4.30 -7.98 -1.63
CA GLU A 73 5.10 -7.61 -0.45
C GLU A 73 5.94 -6.35 -0.68
N GLU A 74 6.54 -6.23 -1.86
CA GLU A 74 7.34 -5.05 -2.22
C GLU A 74 6.44 -3.82 -2.36
N ALA A 75 5.22 -3.99 -2.90
CA ALA A 75 4.22 -2.93 -2.95
C ALA A 75 3.79 -2.46 -1.56
N VAL A 76 3.58 -3.38 -0.60
CA VAL A 76 3.25 -3.05 0.79
C VAL A 76 4.33 -2.16 1.41
N GLU A 77 5.60 -2.48 1.21
CA GLU A 77 6.71 -1.67 1.72
C GLU A 77 6.77 -0.29 1.08
N VAL A 78 6.62 -0.20 -0.24
CA VAL A 78 6.65 1.09 -0.94
C VAL A 78 5.45 1.95 -0.51
N PHE A 79 4.25 1.38 -0.34
CA PHE A 79 3.10 2.10 0.20
C PHE A 79 3.25 2.50 1.67
N ALA A 80 4.00 1.74 2.48
CA ALA A 80 4.28 2.10 3.87
C ALA A 80 5.31 3.24 3.97
N ALA A 81 6.25 3.30 3.04
CA ALA A 81 7.29 4.34 2.97
C ALA A 81 6.86 5.60 2.21
N ALA A 82 5.88 5.49 1.30
CA ALA A 82 5.28 6.65 0.68
C ALA A 82 4.61 7.49 1.77
N ASP A 83 4.98 8.77 1.86
CA ASP A 83 4.21 9.77 2.60
C ASP A 83 2.75 9.50 2.25
N ALA A 84 1.91 9.24 3.27
CA ALA A 84 0.51 8.91 3.07
C ALA A 84 -0.08 9.98 2.16
N ALA A 85 -0.14 9.68 0.86
CA ALA A 85 -0.63 10.57 -0.15
C ALA A 85 -2.13 10.55 0.06
N GLY A 86 -2.53 11.36 1.05
CA GLY A 86 -3.89 11.56 1.46
C GLY A 86 -4.68 11.93 0.23
N ASP A 87 -5.80 11.23 0.09
CA ASP A 87 -6.88 11.46 -0.88
C ASP A 87 -6.84 10.85 -2.26
N ASP A 88 -5.80 10.12 -2.68
CA ASP A 88 -5.93 9.31 -3.90
C ASP A 88 -6.65 7.98 -3.60
N ALA A 89 -7.96 7.98 -3.81
CA ALA A 89 -8.81 6.82 -3.59
C ALA A 89 -8.45 5.60 -4.48
N VAL A 90 -7.83 5.85 -5.65
CA VAL A 90 -7.34 4.78 -6.53
C VAL A 90 -6.06 4.16 -5.96
N LEU A 91 -5.13 4.96 -5.47
CA LEU A 91 -3.94 4.44 -4.77
C LEU A 91 -4.31 3.75 -3.45
N GLY A 92 -5.32 4.24 -2.73
CA GLY A 92 -5.90 3.56 -1.57
C GLY A 92 -6.41 2.17 -1.91
N TYR A 93 -7.11 2.03 -3.05
CA TYR A 93 -7.53 0.72 -3.56
C TYR A 93 -6.34 -0.18 -3.89
N TYR A 94 -5.31 0.30 -4.61
CA TYR A 94 -4.13 -0.51 -4.91
C TYR A 94 -3.36 -0.93 -3.65
N ARG A 95 -3.29 -0.07 -2.64
CA ARG A 95 -2.72 -0.44 -1.34
C ARG A 95 -3.49 -1.58 -0.69
N ALA A 96 -4.82 -1.54 -0.77
CA ALA A 96 -5.66 -2.61 -0.25
C ALA A 96 -5.45 -3.94 -0.99
N ILE A 97 -5.32 -3.90 -2.33
CA ILE A 97 -4.99 -5.08 -3.14
C ILE A 97 -3.58 -5.61 -2.82
N ALA A 98 -2.59 -4.73 -2.60
CA ALA A 98 -1.27 -5.15 -2.16
C ALA A 98 -1.33 -5.93 -0.83
N CYS A 99 -2.11 -5.44 0.14
CA CYS A 99 -2.35 -6.15 1.39
C CYS A 99 -3.06 -7.50 1.14
N HIS A 100 -4.11 -7.52 0.31
CA HIS A 100 -4.82 -8.76 -0.04
C HIS A 100 -3.90 -9.82 -0.62
N ASP A 101 -3.09 -9.46 -1.62
CA ASP A 101 -2.22 -10.39 -2.34
C ASP A 101 -1.01 -10.81 -1.50
N ALA A 102 -0.60 -9.99 -0.52
CA ALA A 102 0.38 -10.35 0.51
C ALA A 102 -0.23 -11.19 1.66
N ARG A 103 -1.51 -11.53 1.57
CA ARG A 103 -2.31 -12.25 2.58
C ARG A 103 -2.48 -11.49 3.89
N LEU A 104 -2.43 -10.16 3.88
CA LEU A 104 -2.70 -9.30 5.02
C LEU A 104 -4.19 -8.89 5.01
N TYR A 105 -5.07 -9.82 5.39
CA TYR A 105 -6.51 -9.71 5.13
C TYR A 105 -7.22 -8.67 6.00
N LEU A 106 -6.81 -8.48 7.26
CA LEU A 106 -7.31 -7.41 8.11
C LEU A 106 -6.83 -6.03 7.62
N CYS A 107 -5.58 -5.93 7.16
CA CYS A 107 -5.12 -4.72 6.46
C CYS A 107 -5.99 -4.42 5.24
N ALA A 108 -6.23 -5.44 4.40
CA ALA A 108 -7.00 -5.30 3.18
C ALA A 108 -8.45 -4.90 3.46
N ASP A 109 -9.15 -5.57 4.39
CA ASP A 109 -10.54 -5.24 4.75
C ASP A 109 -10.67 -3.79 5.24
N ARG A 110 -9.76 -3.35 6.12
CA ARG A 110 -9.76 -1.97 6.62
C ARG A 110 -9.60 -0.97 5.48
N LEU A 111 -8.59 -1.14 4.63
CA LEU A 111 -8.33 -0.21 3.52
C LEU A 111 -9.45 -0.24 2.47
N LEU A 112 -10.02 -1.40 2.16
CA LEU A 112 -11.17 -1.50 1.25
C LEU A 112 -12.41 -0.81 1.82
N GLY A 113 -12.57 -0.78 3.16
CA GLY A 113 -13.62 -0.02 3.82
C GLY A 113 -13.47 1.51 3.67
N GLU A 114 -12.24 1.99 3.44
CA GLU A 114 -11.92 3.40 3.19
C GLU A 114 -12.06 3.77 1.69
N VAL A 115 -12.10 2.78 0.79
CA VAL A 115 -12.34 2.99 -0.65
C VAL A 115 -13.81 3.37 -0.85
N GLY A 116 -14.06 4.68 -0.87
CA GLY A 116 -15.36 5.26 -1.19
C GLY A 116 -15.59 5.45 -2.70
N GLU A 117 -16.74 6.03 -3.02
CA GLU A 117 -17.16 6.35 -4.40
C GLU A 117 -16.19 7.30 -5.14
N ARG A 118 -15.29 8.00 -4.41
CA ARG A 118 -14.25 8.86 -4.99
C ARG A 118 -13.26 8.10 -5.90
N ALA A 119 -13.12 6.79 -5.74
CA ALA A 119 -12.31 5.96 -6.64
C ALA A 119 -13.00 5.69 -8.00
N GLY A 120 -14.26 6.10 -8.15
CA GLY A 120 -15.10 5.82 -9.31
C GLY A 120 -15.88 4.50 -9.17
N PRO A 121 -17.01 4.37 -9.88
CA PRO A 121 -18.01 3.33 -9.62
C PRO A 121 -17.48 1.90 -9.85
N ARG A 122 -16.55 1.73 -10.80
CA ARG A 122 -15.95 0.41 -11.08
C ARG A 122 -15.05 -0.04 -9.93
N ILE A 123 -14.20 0.85 -9.42
CA ILE A 123 -13.30 0.53 -8.30
C ILE A 123 -14.08 0.35 -7.01
N ALA A 124 -15.07 1.22 -6.75
CA ALA A 124 -15.95 1.08 -5.59
C ALA A 124 -16.67 -0.28 -5.58
N GLU A 125 -17.19 -0.71 -6.73
CA GLU A 125 -17.83 -2.03 -6.86
C GLU A 125 -16.85 -3.20 -6.70
N GLN A 126 -15.64 -3.08 -7.24
CA GLN A 126 -14.62 -4.11 -7.05
C GLN A 126 -14.15 -4.18 -5.59
N ALA A 127 -14.02 -3.03 -4.92
CA ALA A 127 -13.68 -2.96 -3.50
C ALA A 127 -14.75 -3.63 -2.63
N ARG A 128 -16.04 -3.32 -2.87
CA ARG A 128 -17.17 -3.98 -2.19
C ARG A 128 -17.15 -5.49 -2.35
N ARG A 129 -16.98 -5.98 -3.58
CA ARG A 129 -16.94 -7.44 -3.86
C ARG A 129 -15.78 -8.12 -3.16
N THR A 130 -14.59 -7.53 -3.23
CA THR A 130 -13.39 -8.07 -2.56
C THR A 130 -13.59 -8.09 -1.05
N ARG A 131 -14.14 -7.02 -0.49
CA ARG A 131 -14.43 -6.92 0.94
C ARG A 131 -15.47 -7.93 1.40
N ALA A 132 -16.52 -8.17 0.63
CA ALA A 132 -17.52 -9.19 0.93
C ALA A 132 -16.91 -10.61 0.97
N ALA A 133 -15.99 -10.92 0.06
CA ALA A 133 -15.26 -12.19 0.07
C ALA A 133 -14.37 -12.32 1.32
N LEU A 134 -13.63 -11.25 1.67
CA LEU A 134 -12.83 -11.22 2.90
C LEU A 134 -13.67 -11.37 4.16
N ALA A 135 -14.84 -10.72 4.22
CA ALA A 135 -15.73 -10.82 5.37
C ALA A 135 -16.18 -12.27 5.63
N ALA A 136 -16.42 -13.06 4.57
CA ALA A 136 -16.76 -14.47 4.70
C ALA A 136 -15.62 -15.32 5.28
N GLU A 137 -14.37 -15.04 4.88
CA GLU A 137 -13.19 -15.70 5.44
C GLU A 137 -12.94 -15.28 6.89
N LEU A 138 -13.08 -13.98 7.17
CA LEU A 138 -12.85 -13.42 8.48
C LEU A 138 -14.01 -13.67 9.45
N ALA A 139 -15.19 -14.14 9.04
CA ALA A 139 -16.34 -14.31 9.94
C ALA A 139 -16.10 -15.33 11.08
N ARG A 140 -15.22 -16.31 10.86
CA ARG A 140 -14.93 -17.38 11.82
C ARG A 140 -13.85 -16.94 12.83
N GLU A 141 -13.83 -17.61 13.98
CA GLU A 141 -12.72 -17.43 14.92
C GLU A 141 -11.40 -17.82 14.22
N PRO A 142 -10.36 -16.97 14.25
CA PRO A 142 -9.08 -17.25 13.58
C PRO A 142 -8.41 -18.52 14.12
N ALA A 143 -7.94 -19.42 13.27
CA ALA A 143 -7.19 -20.59 13.72
C ALA A 143 -5.85 -20.22 14.36
N ARG A 144 -5.42 -20.96 15.40
CA ARG A 144 -4.10 -20.78 16.04
C ARG A 144 -2.95 -20.85 15.03
N ALA A 145 -2.99 -21.84 14.15
CA ALA A 145 -1.99 -22.01 13.08
C ALA A 145 -1.88 -20.79 12.16
N SER A 146 -2.95 -20.01 11.94
CA SER A 146 -2.88 -18.78 11.17
C SER A 146 -2.09 -17.70 11.92
N ILE A 147 -2.31 -17.56 13.23
CA ILE A 147 -1.57 -16.62 14.08
C ILE A 147 -0.08 -16.99 14.13
N ASP A 148 0.23 -18.27 14.32
CA ASP A 148 1.60 -18.79 14.32
C ASP A 148 2.29 -18.49 12.98
N TRP A 149 1.57 -18.66 11.86
CA TRP A 149 2.10 -18.32 10.53
C TRP A 149 2.46 -16.84 10.42
N TYR A 150 1.59 -15.92 10.85
CA TYR A 150 1.89 -14.48 10.80
C TYR A 150 3.05 -14.07 11.70
N LEU A 151 3.16 -14.66 12.89
CA LEU A 151 4.30 -14.45 13.79
C LEU A 151 5.62 -14.92 13.16
N GLY A 152 5.61 -16.13 12.55
CA GLY A 152 6.75 -16.63 11.79
C GLY A 152 7.17 -15.67 10.68
N ARG A 153 6.20 -15.17 9.89
CA ARG A 153 6.47 -14.17 8.84
C ARG A 153 6.99 -12.85 9.39
N CYS A 154 6.47 -12.38 10.52
CA CYS A 154 6.99 -11.19 11.16
C CYS A 154 8.47 -11.36 11.54
N ALA A 155 8.83 -12.49 12.17
CA ALA A 155 10.20 -12.80 12.55
C ALA A 155 11.14 -12.94 11.34
N GLU A 156 10.71 -13.64 10.29
CA GLU A 156 11.45 -13.79 9.03
C GLU A 156 11.75 -12.43 8.39
N ARG A 157 10.74 -11.56 8.25
CA ARG A 157 10.92 -10.24 7.62
C ARG A 157 11.75 -9.29 8.47
N ARG A 158 11.71 -9.43 9.79
CA ARG A 158 12.62 -8.73 10.70
C ARG A 158 14.07 -9.18 10.47
N ALA A 159 14.32 -10.49 10.37
CA ALA A 159 15.64 -11.04 10.08
C ALA A 159 16.18 -10.60 8.71
N ASP A 160 15.30 -10.48 7.71
CA ASP A 160 15.62 -9.95 6.37
C ASP A 160 15.88 -8.42 6.35
N ARG A 161 15.80 -7.74 7.50
CA ARG A 161 15.89 -6.27 7.63
C ARG A 161 14.84 -5.53 6.80
N ARG A 162 13.61 -6.07 6.78
CA ARG A 162 12.42 -5.49 6.14
C ARG A 162 11.40 -5.05 7.20
N PRO A 163 11.68 -3.98 7.97
CA PRO A 163 10.91 -3.64 9.16
C PRO A 163 9.47 -3.21 8.86
N ALA A 164 9.21 -2.56 7.72
CA ALA A 164 7.86 -2.17 7.33
C ALA A 164 6.97 -3.39 7.07
N LEU A 165 7.48 -4.38 6.35
CA LEU A 165 6.75 -5.62 6.08
C LEU A 165 6.63 -6.50 7.32
N ALA A 166 7.68 -6.58 8.14
CA ALA A 166 7.61 -7.25 9.44
C ALA A 166 6.49 -6.64 10.30
N GLY A 167 6.43 -5.30 10.37
CA GLY A 167 5.38 -4.58 11.09
C GLY A 167 3.99 -4.94 10.61
N ALA A 168 3.78 -5.00 9.28
CA ALA A 168 2.51 -5.38 8.70
C ALA A 168 2.07 -6.80 9.08
N TYR A 169 2.99 -7.78 9.08
CA TYR A 169 2.68 -9.15 9.51
C TYR A 169 2.42 -9.25 11.03
N CYS A 170 3.17 -8.51 11.84
CA CYS A 170 2.93 -8.43 13.28
C CYS A 170 1.57 -7.77 13.60
N ASP A 171 1.18 -6.70 12.89
CA ASP A 171 -0.13 -6.06 13.03
C ASP A 171 -1.27 -7.04 12.71
N GLU A 172 -1.10 -7.86 11.67
CA GLU A 172 -2.06 -8.90 11.29
C GLU A 172 -2.17 -9.99 12.38
N ALA A 173 -1.05 -10.44 12.95
CA ALA A 173 -1.03 -11.39 14.05
C ALA A 173 -1.76 -10.85 15.30
N VAL A 174 -1.47 -9.60 15.69
CA VAL A 174 -2.14 -8.91 16.81
C VAL A 174 -3.65 -8.84 16.56
N GLY A 175 -4.05 -8.44 15.35
CA GLY A 175 -5.45 -8.33 14.98
C GLY A 175 -6.20 -9.66 15.07
N LEU A 176 -5.61 -10.75 14.57
CA LEU A 176 -6.23 -12.08 14.64
C LEU A 176 -6.25 -12.63 16.07
N ALA A 177 -5.18 -12.46 16.84
CA ALA A 177 -5.11 -12.87 18.24
C ALA A 177 -6.15 -12.15 19.12
N THR A 178 -6.40 -10.87 18.86
CA THR A 178 -7.43 -10.07 19.57
C THR A 178 -8.84 -10.60 19.33
N ARG A 179 -9.09 -11.19 18.14
CA ARG A 179 -10.40 -11.71 17.74
C ARG A 179 -10.70 -13.10 18.29
N ARG A 180 -9.72 -13.77 18.90
CA ARG A 180 -9.92 -15.06 19.57
C ARG A 180 -10.34 -14.85 21.02
N GLY A 181 -11.25 -15.71 21.50
CA GLY A 181 -11.70 -15.65 22.90
C GLY A 181 -10.58 -15.96 23.91
N ASP A 182 -9.63 -16.82 23.51
CA ASP A 182 -8.50 -17.25 24.35
C ASP A 182 -7.27 -16.33 24.27
N ARG A 183 -7.28 -15.32 23.38
CA ARG A 183 -6.17 -14.38 23.16
C ARG A 183 -4.81 -15.05 22.89
N TYR A 184 -4.83 -16.21 22.23
CA TYR A 184 -3.64 -16.98 21.89
C TYR A 184 -2.55 -16.10 21.22
N HIS A 185 -1.33 -16.12 21.78
CA HIS A 185 -0.16 -15.30 21.42
C HIS A 185 -0.36 -13.77 21.34
N LEU A 186 -1.45 -13.21 21.88
CA LEU A 186 -1.69 -11.76 21.79
C LEU A 186 -0.56 -10.92 22.42
N ALA A 187 -0.09 -11.32 23.61
CA ALA A 187 0.96 -10.58 24.31
C ALA A 187 2.30 -10.62 23.57
N GLU A 188 2.65 -11.78 22.99
CA GLU A 188 3.86 -11.96 22.20
C GLU A 188 3.81 -11.15 20.89
N ALA A 189 2.70 -11.25 20.15
CA ALA A 189 2.50 -10.48 18.92
C ALA A 189 2.60 -8.96 19.16
N ALA A 190 2.02 -8.48 20.26
CA ALA A 190 2.08 -7.07 20.63
C ALA A 190 3.51 -6.65 21.03
N ALA A 191 4.26 -7.50 21.72
CA ALA A 191 5.65 -7.23 22.10
C ALA A 191 6.57 -7.15 20.87
N GLU A 192 6.46 -8.11 19.94
CA GLU A 192 7.20 -8.11 18.68
C GLU A 192 6.87 -6.86 17.84
N ARG A 193 5.59 -6.49 17.78
CA ARG A 193 5.16 -5.28 17.08
C ARG A 193 5.76 -4.00 17.69
N ALA A 194 5.80 -3.91 19.02
CA ALA A 194 6.38 -2.78 19.72
C ALA A 194 7.89 -2.67 19.48
N ALA A 195 8.60 -3.81 19.49
CA ALA A 195 10.03 -3.90 19.24
C ALA A 195 10.47 -3.47 17.82
N LEU A 196 9.53 -3.33 16.87
CA LEU A 196 9.79 -2.79 15.54
C LEU A 196 9.64 -1.26 15.47
N THR A 197 8.93 -0.65 16.42
CA THR A 197 8.72 0.81 16.51
C THR A 197 9.64 1.52 17.48
N SER A 198 10.25 0.80 18.42
CA SER A 198 11.20 1.40 19.36
C SER A 198 12.51 1.75 18.66
N PRO A 199 13.05 2.98 18.82
CA PRO A 199 14.39 3.29 18.36
C PRO A 199 15.42 2.42 19.11
N PRO A 200 16.55 2.04 18.48
CA PRO A 200 17.57 1.26 19.15
C PRO A 200 18.09 2.02 20.39
N PRO A 201 18.43 1.32 21.49
CA PRO A 201 18.95 1.97 22.67
C PRO A 201 20.22 2.76 22.33
N SER A 202 20.27 4.01 22.79
CA SER A 202 21.38 4.94 22.62
C SER A 202 22.62 4.44 23.38
N GLY A 203 23.34 3.49 22.79
CA GLY A 203 24.50 2.88 23.43
C GLY A 203 25.32 1.91 22.58
N ALA A 204 24.87 1.56 21.37
CA ALA A 204 25.64 0.74 20.44
C ALA A 204 26.22 1.63 19.33
N ARG A 205 27.44 2.13 19.53
CA ARG A 205 28.38 2.55 18.47
C ARG A 205 29.70 1.86 18.71
#